data_AF-A0A0E0FVX0-F1
#
_entry.id   AF-A0A0E0FVX0-F1
#
_cell.length_a   1.000
_cell.length_b   1.000
_cell.length_c   1.000
_cell.angle_alpha   90.00
_cell.angle_beta   90.00
_cell.angle_gamma   90.00
#
_symmetry.space_group_name_H-M   'P 1'
#
loop_
_entity.id
_entity.type
_entity.pdbx_description
1 polymer ?
#
loop_
_entity_poly.entity_id
_entity_poly.type
_entity_poly.pdbx_seq_one_letter_code
_entity_poly.pdbx_strand_id
1 'polypeptide(L)'
;MATPKLSPVSPVRPEDKQRASSSSSSGAAAAPLRVQDDTAVEEYEQYLRLPELARLWKDRCCPEWADEGLVKPALQALEITFRFISVALSDPRGYASRRELARRLEALAAREVELVAALCEGEQCPPLAELSASKGVLPRERSASEVWKIPGSAAAVVCQVSEASLLPRLAAWDKSETVAARIKYAIESQMQGCVFTLGLGEPNLAGKPVLEYDRVVRPHELHALKAKIAPEPKTGYRNKENEALFTIHQILESWLCAASQLLTRLNNRIEARNWEAAASDCWILERVWKLLADVEDLHLLMDPDDFLRLKSQLAIRAAPGSDASSCFRSRALLHVANATRDLKKRVPCVLGVEVDPNGGPRVQEAAMRLFHSRRRGEGEEAGKVELLQAFQAVEAAVRRFFFAYRQLVAAVMGTAESSTNRALFSPAEEMDPLAQMFLEPPYFPSLDAAKTFLADYWVRRMAGDGDSASSRRS
;
A
#
# COMPACT_ATOMS: atom_id res chain seq x y z
N MET A 1 56.40 -35.40 17.25
CA MET A 1 55.71 -34.66 18.34
C MET A 1 54.31 -34.32 17.83
N ALA A 2 53.38 -35.26 17.91
CA ALA A 2 52.53 -35.58 19.06
C ALA A 2 51.22 -34.76 19.03
N THR A 3 50.22 -35.40 18.41
CA THR A 3 48.77 -35.11 18.43
C THR A 3 48.20 -34.94 19.83
N PRO A 4 47.10 -34.20 19.99
CA PRO A 4 46.16 -34.49 21.08
C PRO A 4 44.76 -34.87 20.56
N LYS A 5 44.26 -35.96 21.15
CA LYS A 5 42.93 -36.55 21.03
C LYS A 5 41.98 -35.99 22.10
N LEU A 6 40.70 -36.02 21.76
CA LEU A 6 39.47 -36.29 22.54
C LEU A 6 39.46 -36.17 24.08
N SER A 7 38.36 -35.58 24.56
CA SER A 7 37.80 -35.35 25.91
C SER A 7 37.87 -36.53 26.89
N PRO A 8 37.70 -36.30 28.23
CA PRO A 8 36.38 -36.50 28.84
C PRO A 8 36.05 -35.68 30.13
N VAL A 9 34.73 -35.53 30.38
CA VAL A 9 34.01 -35.57 31.68
C VAL A 9 34.22 -34.46 32.73
N SER A 10 33.09 -33.82 33.11
CA SER A 10 32.90 -32.88 34.24
C SER A 10 33.08 -33.53 35.62
N PRO A 11 33.22 -32.71 36.68
CA PRO A 11 32.22 -32.80 37.75
C PRO A 11 31.81 -31.46 38.42
N VAL A 12 30.50 -31.36 38.68
CA VAL A 12 29.80 -30.87 39.89
C VAL A 12 29.86 -29.37 40.29
N ARG A 13 28.63 -28.81 40.41
CA ARG A 13 28.22 -27.48 40.93
C ARG A 13 28.57 -27.25 42.41
N PRO A 14 28.57 -25.98 42.86
CA PRO A 14 27.57 -25.61 43.88
C PRO A 14 26.82 -24.30 43.58
N GLU A 15 25.49 -24.40 43.66
CA GLU A 15 24.51 -23.40 44.12
C GLU A 15 24.41 -22.03 43.44
N ASP A 16 23.56 -21.99 42.39
CA ASP A 16 22.90 -20.77 41.91
C ASP A 16 21.87 -20.28 42.94
N LYS A 17 22.21 -19.23 43.70
CA LYS A 17 21.22 -18.31 44.27
C LYS A 17 20.76 -17.38 43.15
N GLN A 18 19.75 -17.81 42.38
CA GLN A 18 19.01 -16.94 41.47
C GLN A 18 18.29 -15.85 42.28
N ARG A 19 18.93 -14.68 42.44
CA ARG A 19 18.19 -13.43 42.50
C ARG A 19 17.76 -13.11 41.07
N ALA A 20 16.53 -13.44 40.74
CA ALA A 20 15.86 -12.89 39.57
C ALA A 20 15.77 -11.37 39.74
N SER A 21 16.77 -10.65 39.21
CA SER A 21 16.63 -9.24 38.90
C SER A 21 15.68 -9.15 37.71
N SER A 22 14.45 -8.76 37.99
CA SER A 22 13.48 -8.30 37.00
C SER A 22 14.09 -7.16 36.20
N SER A 23 14.62 -7.47 35.03
CA SER A 23 14.93 -6.47 34.02
C SER A 23 13.61 -5.95 33.48
N SER A 24 13.10 -4.90 34.12
CA SER A 24 12.05 -4.05 33.59
C SER A 24 12.54 -3.43 32.29
N SER A 25 12.20 -4.07 31.16
CA SER A 25 12.25 -3.42 29.86
C SER A 25 11.19 -2.32 29.86
N SER A 26 11.59 -1.12 30.27
CA SER A 26 10.83 0.10 30.07
C SER A 26 10.43 0.18 28.60
N GLY A 27 9.13 0.09 28.31
CA GLY A 27 8.59 0.32 26.97
C GLY A 27 8.86 1.78 26.59
N ALA A 28 10.00 2.04 25.96
CA ALA A 28 10.26 3.32 25.32
C ALA A 28 9.21 3.49 24.22
N ALA A 29 8.30 4.44 24.39
CA ALA A 29 7.38 4.83 23.33
C ALA A 29 8.22 5.32 22.14
N ALA A 30 8.23 4.55 21.05
CA ALA A 30 8.97 4.93 19.85
C ALA A 30 8.47 6.29 19.33
N ALA A 31 9.40 7.24 19.15
CA ALA A 31 9.10 8.57 18.66
C ALA A 31 8.39 8.55 17.29
N PRO A 32 7.56 9.53 16.93
CA PRO A 32 7.01 9.66 15.58
C PRO A 32 8.14 9.78 14.54
N LEU A 33 7.97 9.10 13.41
CA LEU A 33 8.87 9.26 12.27
C LEU A 33 8.74 10.70 11.76
N ARG A 34 9.88 11.37 11.56
CA ARG A 34 9.93 12.77 11.09
C ARG A 34 10.98 12.92 10.00
N VAL A 35 10.76 13.88 9.11
CA VAL A 35 11.82 14.32 8.19
C VAL A 35 12.78 15.24 8.96
N GLN A 36 14.08 15.10 8.71
CA GLN A 36 15.11 15.89 9.38
C GLN A 36 15.41 17.23 8.67
N ASP A 37 15.04 17.37 7.39
CA ASP A 37 15.37 18.53 6.55
C ASP A 37 14.12 19.02 5.77
N ASP A 38 13.52 20.12 6.24
CA ASP A 38 12.33 20.71 5.62
C ASP A 38 12.61 21.27 4.22
N THR A 39 13.84 21.73 3.94
CA THR A 39 14.19 22.28 2.63
C THR A 39 14.23 21.19 1.56
N ALA A 40 14.82 20.04 1.88
CA ALA A 40 14.85 18.88 0.98
C ALA A 40 13.45 18.30 0.70
N VAL A 41 12.51 18.45 1.65
CA VAL A 41 11.11 18.07 1.47
C VAL A 41 10.40 19.01 0.50
N GLU A 42 10.57 20.31 0.65
CA GLU A 42 9.98 21.29 -0.26
C GLU A 42 10.52 21.12 -1.69
N GLU A 43 11.82 20.87 -1.84
CA GLU A 43 12.42 20.55 -3.14
C GLU A 43 11.82 19.29 -3.76
N TYR A 44 11.61 18.24 -2.97
CA TYR A 44 10.95 17.01 -3.41
C TYR A 44 9.50 17.26 -3.86
N GLU A 45 8.71 17.99 -3.05
CA GLU A 45 7.32 18.32 -3.36
C GLU A 45 7.21 19.17 -4.63
N GLN A 46 8.10 20.15 -4.80
CA GLN A 46 8.16 20.99 -6.00
C GLN A 46 8.62 20.19 -7.22
N TYR A 47 9.64 19.34 -7.08
CA TYR A 47 10.16 18.48 -8.14
C TYR A 47 9.05 17.60 -8.73
N LEU A 48 8.22 16.99 -7.88
CA LEU A 48 7.10 16.12 -8.27
C LEU A 48 5.81 16.86 -8.64
N ARG A 49 5.77 18.19 -8.47
CA ARG A 49 4.58 19.02 -8.65
C ARG A 49 3.42 18.58 -7.76
N LEU A 50 3.74 18.16 -6.54
CA LEU A 50 2.76 17.73 -5.53
C LEU A 50 1.76 18.83 -5.15
N PRO A 51 2.12 20.13 -5.09
CA PRO A 51 1.13 21.17 -4.84
C PRO A 51 0.01 21.20 -5.89
N GLU A 52 0.35 21.05 -7.18
CA GLU A 52 -0.65 20.99 -8.24
C GLU A 52 -1.43 19.68 -8.23
N LEU A 53 -0.77 18.55 -8.00
CA LEU A 53 -1.44 17.25 -7.89
C LEU A 53 -2.40 17.21 -6.69
N ALA A 54 -2.00 17.76 -5.54
CA ALA A 54 -2.83 17.86 -4.35
C ALA A 54 -4.03 18.79 -4.52
N ARG A 55 -3.94 19.81 -5.40
CA ARG A 55 -5.12 20.60 -5.79
C ARG A 55 -6.12 19.74 -6.55
N LEU A 56 -5.66 18.88 -7.46
CA LEU A 56 -6.55 17.96 -8.18
C LEU A 56 -7.23 16.97 -7.24
N TRP A 57 -6.53 16.43 -6.25
CA TRP A 57 -7.13 15.54 -5.23
C TRP A 57 -8.22 16.23 -4.42
N LYS A 58 -8.00 17.50 -4.03
CA LYS A 58 -8.91 18.26 -3.17
C LYS A 58 -10.13 18.83 -3.87
N ASP A 59 -10.03 19.08 -5.18
CA ASP A 59 -11.10 19.65 -5.98
C ASP A 59 -12.21 18.62 -6.20
N ARG A 60 -13.28 18.67 -5.40
CA ARG A 60 -14.37 17.70 -5.44
C ARG A 60 -15.32 17.98 -6.61
N CYS A 61 -15.55 16.98 -7.44
CA CYS A 61 -16.49 17.02 -8.57
C CYS A 61 -17.91 16.57 -8.19
N CYS A 62 -18.05 15.81 -7.09
CA CYS A 62 -19.33 15.32 -6.59
C CYS A 62 -19.33 15.30 -5.05
N PRO A 63 -19.73 16.41 -4.38
CA PRO A 63 -19.74 16.48 -2.91
C PRO A 63 -20.59 15.40 -2.22
N GLU A 64 -21.60 14.86 -2.91
CA GLU A 64 -22.46 13.79 -2.42
C GLU A 64 -21.76 12.43 -2.38
N TRP A 65 -20.67 12.26 -3.13
CA TRP A 65 -19.85 11.07 -3.11
C TRP A 65 -18.89 11.13 -1.92
N ALA A 66 -19.30 10.53 -0.80
CA ALA A 66 -18.59 10.59 0.48
C ALA A 66 -17.11 10.20 0.35
N ASP A 67 -16.86 9.11 -0.38
CA ASP A 67 -15.54 8.51 -0.56
C ASP A 67 -14.79 9.06 -1.80
N GLU A 68 -15.26 10.16 -2.43
CA GLU A 68 -14.57 10.81 -3.54
C GLU A 68 -13.11 11.12 -3.20
N GLY A 69 -12.86 11.66 -2.00
CA GLY A 69 -11.51 11.99 -1.54
C GLY A 69 -10.57 10.77 -1.46
N LEU A 70 -11.12 9.57 -1.30
CA LEU A 70 -10.41 8.30 -1.23
C LEU A 70 -10.25 7.66 -2.62
N VAL A 71 -11.33 7.56 -3.39
CA VAL A 71 -11.33 6.88 -4.70
C VAL A 71 -10.64 7.72 -5.78
N LYS A 72 -10.82 9.04 -5.77
CA LYS A 72 -10.28 9.91 -6.81
C LYS A 72 -8.75 9.86 -6.89
N PRO A 73 -7.97 9.98 -5.80
CA PRO A 73 -6.51 9.80 -5.87
C PRO A 73 -6.10 8.41 -6.36
N ALA A 74 -6.83 7.35 -5.99
CA ALA A 74 -6.57 5.99 -6.48
C ALA A 74 -6.79 5.86 -8.00
N LEU A 75 -7.88 6.43 -8.53
CA LEU A 75 -8.14 6.49 -9.97
C LEU A 75 -7.11 7.34 -10.72
N GLN A 76 -6.65 8.44 -10.11
CA GLN A 76 -5.58 9.25 -10.68
C GLN A 76 -4.23 8.52 -10.69
N ALA A 77 -3.93 7.73 -9.65
CA ALA A 77 -2.75 6.86 -9.65
C ALA A 77 -2.78 5.88 -10.83
N LEU A 78 -3.94 5.23 -11.05
CA LEU A 78 -4.15 4.33 -12.19
C LEU A 78 -3.97 5.02 -13.56
N GLU A 79 -4.47 6.24 -13.72
CA GLU A 79 -4.24 7.03 -14.95
C GLU A 79 -2.76 7.41 -15.12
N ILE A 80 -2.06 7.75 -14.03
CA ILE A 80 -0.60 7.97 -14.06
C ILE A 80 0.13 6.67 -14.45
N THR A 81 -0.34 5.50 -14.02
CA THR A 81 0.19 4.20 -14.46
C THR A 81 -0.02 3.99 -15.97
N PHE A 82 -1.16 4.38 -16.54
CA PHE A 82 -1.35 4.35 -18.00
C PHE A 82 -0.37 5.29 -18.73
N ARG A 83 -0.13 6.48 -18.17
CA ARG A 83 0.93 7.37 -18.65
C ARG A 83 2.30 6.69 -18.58
N PHE A 84 2.60 5.98 -17.50
CA PHE A 84 3.87 5.26 -17.39
C PHE A 84 4.01 4.18 -18.45
N ILE A 85 2.97 3.36 -18.67
CA ILE A 85 2.94 2.35 -19.73
C ILE A 85 3.23 2.97 -21.10
N SER A 86 2.60 4.11 -21.41
CA SER A 86 2.83 4.84 -22.65
C SER A 86 4.31 5.22 -22.83
N VAL A 87 4.92 5.81 -21.80
CA VAL A 87 6.31 6.28 -21.83
C VAL A 87 7.29 5.10 -21.90
N ALA A 88 7.11 4.13 -21.01
CA ALA A 88 7.95 2.96 -20.83
C ALA A 88 8.02 2.09 -22.09
N LEU A 89 6.88 1.80 -22.71
CA LEU A 89 6.81 0.95 -23.91
C LEU A 89 7.19 1.69 -25.19
N SER A 90 7.16 3.02 -25.16
CA SER A 90 7.60 3.86 -26.28
C SER A 90 9.09 4.19 -26.24
N ASP A 91 9.83 3.79 -25.20
CA ASP A 91 11.24 4.15 -25.08
C ASP A 91 12.08 3.50 -26.20
N PRO A 92 12.77 4.30 -27.05
CA PRO A 92 13.70 3.80 -28.05
C PRO A 92 14.97 3.16 -27.46
N ARG A 93 15.30 3.37 -26.18
CA ARG A 93 16.51 2.77 -25.57
C ARG A 93 16.40 1.23 -25.56
N GLY A 94 17.50 0.55 -25.90
CA GLY A 94 17.51 -0.88 -26.22
C GLY A 94 17.88 -1.82 -25.08
N TYR A 95 18.29 -1.30 -23.92
CA TYR A 95 18.76 -2.13 -22.79
C TYR A 95 17.62 -2.58 -21.84
N ALA A 96 16.45 -1.94 -21.88
CA ALA A 96 15.32 -2.34 -21.06
C ALA A 96 14.60 -3.53 -21.69
N SER A 97 14.42 -4.63 -20.94
CA SER A 97 13.57 -5.74 -21.36
C SER A 97 12.12 -5.26 -21.43
N ARG A 98 11.68 -4.83 -22.62
CA ARG A 98 10.31 -4.33 -22.87
C ARG A 98 9.25 -5.31 -22.41
N ARG A 99 9.52 -6.62 -22.51
CA ARG A 99 8.62 -7.68 -22.06
C ARG A 99 8.47 -7.70 -20.55
N GLU A 100 9.57 -7.55 -19.81
CA GLU A 100 9.54 -7.53 -18.35
C GLU A 100 8.89 -6.23 -17.85
N LEU A 101 9.24 -5.11 -18.45
CA LEU A 101 8.64 -3.80 -18.19
C LEU A 101 7.12 -3.83 -18.40
N ALA A 102 6.66 -4.37 -19.55
CA ALA A 102 5.25 -4.55 -19.83
C ALA A 102 4.54 -5.41 -18.77
N ARG A 103 5.14 -6.54 -18.37
CA ARG A 103 4.56 -7.44 -17.37
C ARG A 103 4.44 -6.80 -15.99
N ARG A 104 5.46 -6.08 -15.53
CA ARG A 104 5.42 -5.43 -14.22
C ARG A 104 4.40 -4.30 -14.19
N LEU A 105 4.32 -3.49 -15.25
CA LEU A 105 3.33 -2.42 -15.35
C LEU A 105 1.90 -2.96 -15.52
N GLU A 106 1.71 -4.04 -16.28
CA GLU A 106 0.44 -4.77 -16.36
C GLU A 106 0.00 -5.30 -14.98
N ALA A 107 0.91 -5.95 -14.26
CA ALA A 107 0.64 -6.48 -12.92
C ALA A 107 0.37 -5.37 -11.90
N LEU A 108 1.06 -4.23 -12.00
CA LEU A 108 0.78 -3.04 -11.19
C LEU A 108 -0.64 -2.53 -11.46
N ALA A 109 -0.97 -2.25 -12.72
CA ALA A 109 -2.30 -1.75 -13.10
C ALA A 109 -3.42 -2.72 -12.68
N ALA A 110 -3.21 -4.03 -12.81
CA ALA A 110 -4.19 -5.02 -12.36
C ALA A 110 -4.44 -4.97 -10.84
N ARG A 111 -3.39 -4.74 -10.03
CA ARG A 111 -3.51 -4.58 -8.57
C ARG A 111 -4.14 -3.24 -8.18
N GLU A 112 -3.82 -2.18 -8.90
CA GLU A 112 -4.49 -0.88 -8.74
C GLU A 112 -5.99 -1.02 -9.01
N VAL A 113 -6.37 -1.74 -10.07
CA VAL A 113 -7.77 -2.02 -10.42
C VAL A 113 -8.47 -2.88 -9.36
N GLU A 114 -7.81 -3.93 -8.83
CA GLU A 114 -8.33 -4.72 -7.69
C GLU A 114 -8.66 -3.81 -6.49
N LEU A 115 -7.74 -2.89 -6.16
CA LEU A 115 -7.92 -1.99 -5.03
C LEU A 115 -8.97 -0.91 -5.28
N VAL A 116 -9.02 -0.34 -6.48
CA VAL A 116 -10.08 0.59 -6.89
C VAL A 116 -11.45 -0.09 -6.79
N ALA A 117 -11.57 -1.33 -7.27
CA ALA A 117 -12.82 -2.09 -7.16
C ALA A 117 -13.22 -2.29 -5.70
N ALA A 118 -12.30 -2.76 -4.84
CA ALA A 118 -12.56 -2.95 -3.42
C ALA A 118 -12.95 -1.65 -2.69
N LEU A 119 -12.41 -0.49 -3.13
CA LEU A 119 -12.81 0.81 -2.59
C LEU A 119 -14.23 1.21 -3.01
N CYS A 120 -14.63 0.86 -4.25
CA CYS A 120 -15.93 1.18 -4.83
C CYS A 120 -17.06 0.20 -4.44
N GLU A 121 -16.73 -0.94 -3.82
CA GLU A 121 -17.71 -1.93 -3.38
C GLU A 121 -18.64 -1.33 -2.31
N GLY A 122 -19.94 -1.30 -2.61
CA GLY A 122 -20.97 -0.76 -1.71
C GLY A 122 -21.14 0.76 -1.74
N GLU A 123 -20.42 1.47 -2.61
CA GLU A 123 -20.57 2.92 -2.76
C GLU A 123 -21.91 3.30 -3.43
N GLN A 124 -22.45 4.44 -2.99
CA GLN A 124 -23.65 5.05 -3.54
C GLN A 124 -23.29 6.46 -4.04
N CYS A 125 -23.90 6.87 -5.15
CA CYS A 125 -23.81 8.21 -5.74
C CYS A 125 -22.47 8.66 -6.38
N PRO A 126 -21.67 7.79 -7.05
CA PRO A 126 -20.64 8.31 -7.96
C PRO A 126 -21.30 9.05 -9.14
N PRO A 127 -20.62 9.99 -9.81
CA PRO A 127 -21.12 10.60 -11.03
C PRO A 127 -21.13 9.57 -12.16
N LEU A 128 -22.33 9.13 -12.58
CA LEU A 128 -22.51 8.07 -13.58
C LEU A 128 -23.05 8.63 -14.90
N ALA A 129 -22.43 8.22 -16.01
CA ALA A 129 -22.96 8.39 -17.33
C ALA A 129 -24.08 7.37 -17.60
N GLU A 130 -25.22 7.83 -18.09
CA GLU A 130 -26.34 6.96 -18.45
C GLU A 130 -26.00 6.10 -19.68
N LEU A 131 -26.25 4.79 -19.57
CA LEU A 131 -26.26 3.89 -20.73
C LEU A 131 -27.46 4.23 -21.61
N SER A 132 -27.20 4.56 -22.88
CA SER A 132 -28.26 4.86 -23.83
C SER A 132 -28.55 3.63 -24.69
N ALA A 133 -29.83 3.31 -24.84
CA ALA A 133 -30.29 2.33 -25.81
C ALA A 133 -30.22 2.95 -27.21
N SER A 134 -29.21 2.59 -28.01
CA SER A 134 -29.12 3.06 -29.38
C SER A 134 -30.05 2.25 -30.27
N LYS A 135 -30.79 2.92 -31.16
CA LYS A 135 -31.55 2.28 -32.25
C LYS A 135 -30.63 1.88 -33.42
N GLY A 136 -29.37 1.55 -33.15
CA GLY A 136 -28.34 1.31 -34.17
C GLY A 136 -27.76 2.58 -34.82
N VAL A 137 -27.91 3.74 -34.17
CA VAL A 137 -27.29 5.01 -34.59
C VAL A 137 -26.36 5.46 -33.48
N LEU A 138 -25.05 5.29 -33.70
CA LEU A 138 -24.02 5.82 -32.82
C LEU A 138 -23.91 7.35 -33.04
N PRO A 139 -24.03 8.19 -32.00
CA PRO A 139 -23.79 9.62 -32.14
C PRO A 139 -22.34 9.86 -32.54
N ARG A 140 -22.14 10.59 -33.65
CA ARG A 140 -20.83 10.86 -34.27
C ARG A 140 -19.91 11.75 -33.42
N GLU A 141 -20.47 12.40 -32.41
CA GLU A 141 -19.83 13.45 -31.59
C GLU A 141 -19.37 12.97 -30.21
N ARG A 142 -19.59 11.69 -29.85
CA ARG A 142 -19.14 11.12 -28.57
C ARG A 142 -18.42 9.81 -28.80
N SER A 143 -17.41 9.49 -27.99
CA SER A 143 -16.67 8.21 -28.01
C SER A 143 -17.53 7.04 -27.49
N ALA A 144 -18.65 6.79 -28.17
CA ALA A 144 -19.65 5.80 -27.86
C ALA A 144 -19.36 4.50 -28.62
N SER A 145 -19.27 3.38 -27.91
CA SER A 145 -19.11 2.04 -28.50
C SER A 145 -20.39 1.23 -28.31
N GLU A 146 -20.83 0.54 -29.36
CA GLU A 146 -21.81 -0.55 -29.20
C GLU A 146 -21.18 -1.65 -28.36
N VAL A 147 -21.93 -2.12 -27.37
CA VAL A 147 -21.44 -3.05 -26.36
C VAL A 147 -22.03 -4.44 -26.63
N TRP A 148 -23.36 -4.56 -26.60
CA TRP A 148 -24.11 -5.75 -27.06
C TRP A 148 -25.58 -5.43 -27.32
N LYS A 149 -26.25 -6.35 -28.01
CA LYS A 149 -27.69 -6.34 -28.25
C LYS A 149 -28.40 -7.16 -27.17
N ILE A 150 -29.42 -6.58 -26.55
CA ILE A 150 -30.25 -7.29 -25.57
C ILE A 150 -31.05 -8.36 -26.33
N PRO A 151 -31.01 -9.65 -25.95
CA PRO A 151 -31.80 -10.69 -26.59
C PRO A 151 -33.30 -10.32 -26.61
N GLY A 152 -33.91 -10.23 -27.79
CA GLY A 152 -35.30 -9.81 -27.96
C GLY A 152 -35.53 -8.29 -28.14
N SER A 153 -34.48 -7.47 -28.06
CA SER A 153 -34.52 -6.04 -28.36
C SER A 153 -33.71 -5.72 -29.62
N ALA A 154 -34.23 -4.83 -30.47
CA ALA A 154 -33.48 -4.29 -31.61
C ALA A 154 -32.44 -3.24 -31.21
N ALA A 155 -32.39 -2.83 -29.93
CA ALA A 155 -31.50 -1.80 -29.44
C ALA A 155 -30.17 -2.37 -28.92
N ALA A 156 -29.07 -1.76 -29.37
CA ALA A 156 -27.73 -2.03 -28.85
C ALA A 156 -27.48 -1.10 -27.65
N VAL A 157 -26.98 -1.67 -26.55
CA VAL A 157 -26.50 -0.89 -25.40
C VAL A 157 -25.21 -0.20 -25.82
N VAL A 158 -25.13 1.11 -25.58
CA VAL A 158 -23.95 1.94 -25.90
C VAL A 158 -23.32 2.44 -24.61
N CYS A 159 -22.02 2.18 -24.46
CA CYS A 159 -21.18 2.66 -23.37
C CYS A 159 -20.39 3.89 -23.85
N GLN A 160 -20.29 4.91 -22.99
CA GLN A 160 -19.44 6.06 -23.22
C GLN A 160 -18.04 5.76 -22.67
N VAL A 161 -17.06 5.72 -23.56
CA VAL A 161 -15.66 5.53 -23.19
C VAL A 161 -15.04 6.89 -22.92
N SER A 162 -14.21 6.99 -21.89
CA SER A 162 -13.38 8.16 -21.60
C SER A 162 -12.61 8.62 -22.83
N GLU A 163 -12.70 9.91 -23.16
CA GLU A 163 -12.01 10.50 -24.32
C GLU A 163 -10.60 10.96 -23.92
N ALA A 164 -10.45 11.36 -22.65
CA ALA A 164 -9.23 11.90 -22.10
C ALA A 164 -8.22 10.83 -21.64
N SER A 165 -8.71 9.66 -21.19
CA SER A 165 -7.86 8.61 -20.64
C SER A 165 -6.91 8.02 -21.68
N LEU A 166 -5.74 7.59 -21.20
CA LEU A 166 -4.75 6.91 -22.01
C LEU A 166 -5.07 5.44 -22.26
N LEU A 167 -5.84 4.73 -21.41
CA LEU A 167 -6.07 3.30 -21.61
C LEU A 167 -6.73 2.97 -22.96
N PRO A 168 -7.79 3.69 -23.40
CA PRO A 168 -8.34 3.49 -24.75
C PRO A 168 -7.32 3.76 -25.86
N ARG A 169 -6.41 4.73 -25.68
CA ARG A 169 -5.39 5.08 -26.67
C ARG A 169 -4.26 4.06 -26.73
N LEU A 170 -3.85 3.51 -25.57
CA LEU A 170 -2.87 2.43 -25.47
C LEU A 170 -3.35 1.17 -26.21
N ALA A 171 -4.66 0.93 -26.24
CA ALA A 171 -5.25 -0.17 -26.99
C ALA A 171 -5.17 0.01 -28.52
N ALA A 172 -4.96 1.23 -29.01
CA ALA A 172 -4.82 1.52 -30.44
C ALA A 172 -3.37 1.46 -30.93
N TRP A 173 -2.40 1.18 -30.05
CA TRP A 173 -0.97 1.16 -30.37
C TRP A 173 -0.39 -0.25 -30.26
N ASP A 174 0.23 -0.76 -31.34
CA ASP A 174 0.77 -2.12 -31.42
C ASP A 174 1.69 -2.51 -30.24
N LYS A 175 2.47 -1.56 -29.71
CA LYS A 175 3.41 -1.81 -28.61
C LYS A 175 2.73 -2.04 -27.26
N SER A 176 1.52 -1.52 -27.07
CA SER A 176 0.79 -1.54 -25.80
C SER A 176 -0.57 -2.22 -25.89
N GLU A 177 -1.02 -2.62 -27.08
CA GLU A 177 -2.33 -3.23 -27.33
C GLU A 177 -2.59 -4.42 -26.39
N THR A 178 -1.64 -5.35 -26.30
CA THR A 178 -1.80 -6.54 -25.43
C THR A 178 -1.90 -6.17 -23.96
N VAL A 179 -1.12 -5.21 -23.49
CA VAL A 179 -1.16 -4.74 -22.09
C VAL A 179 -2.49 -4.06 -21.81
N ALA A 180 -2.93 -3.17 -22.70
CA ALA A 180 -4.20 -2.45 -22.57
C ALA A 180 -5.40 -3.40 -22.58
N ALA A 181 -5.40 -4.42 -23.45
CA ALA A 181 -6.45 -5.43 -23.48
C ALA A 181 -6.54 -6.20 -22.15
N ARG A 182 -5.41 -6.59 -21.56
CA ARG A 182 -5.39 -7.28 -20.27
C ARG A 182 -5.86 -6.41 -19.12
N ILE A 183 -5.49 -5.13 -19.10
CA ILE A 183 -6.00 -4.17 -18.10
C ILE A 183 -7.51 -4.02 -18.24
N LYS A 184 -8.04 -3.90 -19.46
CA LYS A 184 -9.50 -3.86 -19.71
C LYS A 184 -10.23 -5.10 -19.18
N TYR A 185 -9.65 -6.29 -19.36
CA TYR A 185 -10.21 -7.52 -18.77
C TYR A 185 -10.06 -7.58 -17.25
N ALA A 186 -8.99 -7.01 -16.68
CA ALA A 186 -8.86 -6.88 -15.24
C ALA A 186 -9.95 -5.96 -14.68
N ILE A 187 -10.25 -4.83 -15.34
CA ILE A 187 -11.36 -3.93 -14.96
C ILE A 187 -12.68 -4.69 -14.98
N GLU A 188 -12.98 -5.39 -16.09
CA GLU A 188 -14.20 -6.20 -16.20
C GLU A 188 -14.32 -7.21 -15.06
N SER A 189 -13.25 -7.94 -14.75
CA SER A 189 -13.27 -9.00 -13.75
C SER A 189 -13.36 -8.47 -12.32
N GLN A 190 -12.63 -7.39 -11.99
CA GLN A 190 -12.58 -6.87 -10.63
C GLN A 190 -13.81 -6.02 -10.30
N MET A 191 -14.34 -5.27 -11.26
CA MET A 191 -15.53 -4.43 -11.07
C MET A 191 -16.84 -5.23 -11.01
N GLN A 192 -16.81 -6.57 -11.03
CA GLN A 192 -18.01 -7.42 -10.98
C GLN A 192 -18.84 -7.20 -9.71
N GLY A 193 -18.20 -6.95 -8.56
CA GLY A 193 -18.88 -6.64 -7.30
C GLY A 193 -19.45 -5.21 -7.21
N CYS A 194 -19.01 -4.29 -8.08
CA CYS A 194 -19.40 -2.89 -8.05
C CYS A 194 -20.74 -2.62 -8.74
N VAL A 195 -21.44 -1.55 -8.35
CA VAL A 195 -22.71 -1.12 -8.98
C VAL A 195 -22.51 -0.40 -10.33
N PHE A 196 -21.27 -0.04 -10.66
CA PHE A 196 -20.86 0.64 -11.89
C PHE A 196 -19.54 0.07 -12.42
N THR A 197 -19.14 0.50 -13.61
CA THR A 197 -17.82 0.22 -14.20
C THR A 197 -17.05 1.51 -14.54
N LEU A 198 -15.75 1.43 -14.83
CA LEU A 198 -14.88 2.60 -14.94
C LEU A 198 -15.01 3.40 -16.25
N GLY A 199 -15.50 2.81 -17.34
CA GLY A 199 -15.69 3.51 -18.61
C GLY A 199 -14.40 3.72 -19.42
N LEU A 200 -13.44 2.82 -19.28
CA LEU A 200 -12.12 2.90 -19.91
C LEU A 200 -12.00 1.99 -21.15
N GLY A 201 -13.14 1.56 -21.68
CA GLY A 201 -13.25 0.70 -22.85
C GLY A 201 -13.11 -0.79 -22.51
N GLU A 202 -13.31 -1.16 -21.25
CA GLU A 202 -13.64 -2.53 -20.85
C GLU A 202 -14.96 -2.99 -21.50
N PRO A 203 -15.17 -4.31 -21.66
CA PRO A 203 -16.40 -4.83 -22.25
C PRO A 203 -17.65 -4.35 -21.51
N ASN A 204 -17.72 -4.46 -20.18
CA ASN A 204 -18.89 -4.21 -19.32
C ASN A 204 -20.02 -5.27 -19.38
N LEU A 205 -19.74 -6.59 -19.41
CA LEU A 205 -20.68 -7.66 -19.79
C LEU A 205 -22.04 -7.63 -19.06
N ALA A 206 -22.06 -7.08 -17.85
CA ALA A 206 -23.27 -6.91 -17.05
C ALA A 206 -24.14 -5.69 -17.42
N GLY A 207 -23.71 -4.83 -18.35
CA GLY A 207 -24.43 -3.62 -18.75
C GLY A 207 -24.56 -2.61 -17.61
N LYS A 208 -23.52 -2.43 -16.81
CA LYS A 208 -23.53 -1.53 -15.65
C LYS A 208 -23.42 -0.06 -16.09
N PRO A 209 -23.99 0.89 -15.32
CA PRO A 209 -23.69 2.30 -15.54
C PRO A 209 -22.19 2.56 -15.45
N VAL A 210 -21.75 3.63 -16.10
CA VAL A 210 -20.34 3.92 -16.31
C VAL A 210 -19.95 5.17 -15.54
N LEU A 211 -18.81 5.16 -14.86
CA LEU A 211 -18.29 6.35 -14.19
C LEU A 211 -18.01 7.47 -15.21
N GLU A 212 -18.37 8.71 -14.89
CA GLU A 212 -17.92 9.90 -15.64
C GLU A 212 -16.41 10.12 -15.40
N TYR A 213 -15.57 9.22 -15.92
CA TYR A 213 -14.14 9.14 -15.61
C TYR A 213 -13.42 10.47 -15.88
N ASP A 214 -13.74 11.13 -16.99
CA ASP A 214 -13.11 12.39 -17.39
C ASP A 214 -13.44 13.54 -16.42
N ARG A 215 -14.63 13.52 -15.80
CA ARG A 215 -15.04 14.49 -14.79
C ARG A 215 -14.34 14.25 -13.46
N VAL A 216 -14.23 12.99 -13.05
CA VAL A 216 -13.63 12.61 -11.76
C VAL A 216 -12.11 12.75 -11.80
N VAL A 217 -11.46 12.08 -12.75
CA VAL A 217 -10.00 11.92 -12.81
C VAL A 217 -9.33 13.13 -13.43
N ARG A 218 -10.01 13.80 -14.37
CA ARG A 218 -9.49 14.91 -15.19
C ARG A 218 -8.15 14.55 -15.87
N PRO A 219 -8.09 13.50 -16.71
CA PRO A 219 -6.84 13.00 -17.27
C PRO A 219 -6.01 14.07 -18.01
N HIS A 220 -6.65 15.01 -18.72
CA HIS A 220 -5.96 16.11 -19.40
C HIS A 220 -5.08 16.95 -18.47
N GLU A 221 -5.58 17.29 -17.29
CA GLU A 221 -4.85 18.10 -16.31
C GLU A 221 -3.76 17.27 -15.65
N LEU A 222 -4.06 16.00 -15.35
CA LEU A 222 -3.10 15.06 -14.80
C LEU A 222 -1.91 14.81 -15.75
N HIS A 223 -2.17 14.70 -17.05
CA HIS A 223 -1.13 14.56 -18.08
C HIS A 223 -0.31 15.84 -18.28
N ALA A 224 -0.87 17.01 -17.96
CA ALA A 224 -0.13 18.26 -17.93
C ALA A 224 0.86 18.33 -16.73
N LEU A 225 0.69 17.49 -15.71
CA LEU A 225 1.60 17.35 -14.57
C LEU A 225 2.80 16.43 -14.86
N LYS A 226 3.29 16.37 -16.11
CA LYS A 226 4.48 15.61 -16.48
C LYS A 226 5.79 16.32 -16.09
N ALA A 227 6.86 15.54 -15.97
CA ALA A 227 8.19 16.05 -15.70
C ALA A 227 8.63 17.08 -16.76
N LYS A 228 9.19 18.20 -16.32
CA LYS A 228 9.90 19.13 -17.21
C LYS A 228 11.34 18.65 -17.33
N ILE A 229 11.66 17.94 -18.41
CA ILE A 229 13.02 17.44 -18.65
C ILE A 229 13.90 18.62 -19.08
N ALA A 230 14.60 19.24 -18.12
CA ALA A 230 15.64 20.22 -18.43
C ALA A 230 16.86 19.48 -18.99
N PRO A 231 17.40 19.88 -20.16
CA PRO A 231 18.62 19.28 -20.69
C PRO A 231 19.81 19.62 -19.78
N GLU A 232 20.75 18.69 -19.64
CA GLU A 232 22.00 18.96 -18.93
C GLU A 232 22.72 20.19 -19.52
N PRO A 233 23.16 21.15 -18.69
CA PRO A 233 23.76 22.41 -19.18
C PRO A 233 25.01 22.21 -20.04
N LYS A 234 25.78 21.13 -19.80
CA LYS A 234 27.08 20.90 -20.47
C LYS A 234 26.98 19.98 -21.68
N THR A 235 26.13 18.96 -21.63
CA THR A 235 26.06 17.90 -22.65
C THR A 235 24.80 18.01 -23.52
N GLY A 236 23.80 18.79 -23.08
CA GLY A 236 22.47 18.78 -23.67
C GLY A 236 21.70 17.48 -23.47
N TYR A 237 22.27 16.51 -22.71
CA TYR A 237 21.66 15.21 -22.48
C TYR A 237 20.34 15.36 -21.73
N ARG A 238 19.32 14.64 -22.22
CA ARG A 238 18.00 14.56 -21.57
C ARG A 238 17.86 13.20 -20.95
N ASN A 239 17.97 13.16 -19.63
CA ASN A 239 17.84 11.91 -18.90
C ASN A 239 16.39 11.46 -18.90
N LYS A 240 16.09 10.36 -19.61
CA LYS A 240 14.74 9.80 -19.70
C LYS A 240 14.31 9.08 -18.42
N GLU A 241 15.26 8.61 -17.61
CA GLU A 241 14.97 8.06 -16.29
C GLU A 241 14.28 9.09 -15.37
N ASN A 242 14.43 10.39 -15.66
CA ASN A 242 13.71 11.44 -14.95
C ASN A 242 12.19 11.29 -15.08
N GLU A 243 11.70 10.91 -16.26
CA GLU A 243 10.27 10.72 -16.48
C GLU A 243 9.75 9.48 -15.75
N ALA A 244 10.55 8.41 -15.70
CA ALA A 244 10.24 7.21 -14.92
C ALA A 244 10.22 7.51 -13.41
N LEU A 245 11.30 8.08 -12.87
CA LEU A 245 11.42 8.44 -11.45
C LEU A 245 10.26 9.32 -10.98
N PHE A 246 10.00 10.39 -11.73
CA PHE A 246 8.93 11.33 -11.46
C PHE A 246 7.55 10.65 -11.50
N THR A 247 7.31 9.78 -12.48
CA THR A 247 6.02 9.09 -12.63
C THR A 247 5.81 8.05 -11.53
N ILE A 248 6.82 7.26 -11.18
CA ILE A 248 6.78 6.29 -10.08
C ILE A 248 6.38 6.97 -8.77
N HIS A 249 7.01 8.10 -8.44
CA HIS A 249 6.69 8.82 -7.22
C HIS A 249 5.32 9.50 -7.27
N GLN A 250 4.83 9.96 -8.41
CA GLN A 250 3.45 10.46 -8.51
C GLN A 250 2.41 9.36 -8.29
N ILE A 251 2.66 8.13 -8.74
CA ILE A 251 1.82 6.96 -8.43
C ILE A 251 1.85 6.71 -6.92
N LEU A 252 3.04 6.66 -6.32
CA LEU A 252 3.25 6.47 -4.88
C LEU A 252 2.46 7.50 -4.06
N GLU A 253 2.63 8.79 -4.36
CA GLU A 253 2.01 9.89 -3.62
C GLU A 253 0.48 9.92 -3.78
N SER A 254 -0.04 9.52 -4.94
CA SER A 254 -1.48 9.39 -5.16
C SER A 254 -2.09 8.27 -4.30
N TRP A 255 -1.41 7.12 -4.20
CA TRP A 255 -1.83 6.04 -3.31
C TRP A 255 -1.63 6.36 -1.83
N LEU A 256 -0.61 7.14 -1.46
CA LEU A 256 -0.43 7.64 -0.10
C LEU A 256 -1.55 8.61 0.30
N CYS A 257 -2.00 9.46 -0.64
CA CYS A 257 -3.17 10.30 -0.44
C CYS A 257 -4.43 9.44 -0.18
N ALA A 258 -4.68 8.43 -1.03
CA ALA A 258 -5.78 7.47 -0.83
C ALA A 258 -5.66 6.74 0.53
N ALA A 259 -4.47 6.25 0.90
CA ALA A 259 -4.23 5.57 2.17
C ALA A 259 -4.53 6.46 3.39
N SER A 260 -4.18 7.75 3.33
CA SER A 260 -4.49 8.72 4.38
C SER A 260 -6.01 8.90 4.57
N GLN A 261 -6.77 8.96 3.46
CA GLN A 261 -8.23 9.02 3.52
C GLN A 261 -8.85 7.71 4.00
N LEU A 262 -8.29 6.56 3.59
CA LEU A 262 -8.71 5.23 4.05
C LEU A 262 -8.51 5.07 5.56
N LEU A 263 -7.38 5.54 6.10
CA LEU A 263 -7.13 5.56 7.54
C LEU A 263 -8.14 6.44 8.30
N THR A 264 -8.59 7.54 7.69
CA THR A 264 -9.66 8.38 8.25
C THR A 264 -10.99 7.63 8.28
N ARG A 265 -11.37 6.98 7.16
CA ARG A 265 -12.57 6.14 7.05
C ARG A 265 -12.55 4.97 8.05
N LEU A 266 -11.41 4.30 8.17
CA LEU A 266 -11.16 3.22 9.13
C LEU A 266 -11.38 3.70 10.57
N ASN A 267 -10.79 4.83 10.96
CA ASN A 267 -10.99 5.38 12.30
C ASN A 267 -12.47 5.67 12.56
N ASN A 268 -13.18 6.28 11.61
CA ASN A 268 -14.62 6.56 11.75
C ASN A 268 -15.44 5.27 11.93
N ARG A 269 -15.11 4.19 11.21
CA ARG A 269 -15.77 2.88 11.35
C ARG A 269 -15.47 2.21 12.70
N ILE A 270 -14.25 2.36 13.22
CA ILE A 270 -13.88 1.90 14.56
C ILE A 270 -14.68 2.66 15.63
N GLU A 271 -14.78 3.99 15.54
CA GLU A 271 -15.58 4.80 16.47
C GLU A 271 -17.08 4.45 16.40
N ALA A 272 -17.59 4.18 15.20
CA ALA A 272 -18.96 3.70 14.98
C ALA A 272 -19.19 2.24 15.40
N ARG A 273 -18.15 1.53 15.89
CA ARG A 273 -18.19 0.10 16.25
C ARG A 273 -18.59 -0.83 15.10
N ASN A 274 -18.38 -0.39 13.86
CA ASN A 274 -18.61 -1.23 12.68
C ASN A 274 -17.33 -2.04 12.38
N TRP A 275 -17.14 -3.12 13.15
CA TRP A 275 -15.90 -3.89 13.16
C TRP A 275 -15.65 -4.61 11.84
N GLU A 276 -16.69 -5.14 11.19
CA GLU A 276 -16.57 -5.84 9.90
C GLU A 276 -16.11 -4.89 8.78
N ALA A 277 -16.75 -3.71 8.68
CA ALA A 277 -16.35 -2.72 7.69
C ALA A 277 -14.96 -2.12 8.00
N ALA A 278 -14.59 -2.00 9.28
CA ALA A 278 -13.23 -1.61 9.67
C ALA A 278 -12.21 -2.69 9.30
N ALA A 279 -12.52 -3.97 9.48
CA ALA A 279 -11.65 -5.08 9.10
C ALA A 279 -11.44 -5.11 7.58
N SER A 280 -12.49 -4.84 6.80
CA SER A 280 -12.39 -4.67 5.34
C SER A 280 -11.47 -3.50 4.96
N ASP A 281 -11.60 -2.33 5.61
CA ASP A 281 -10.68 -1.20 5.38
C ASP A 281 -9.23 -1.54 5.75
N CYS A 282 -9.00 -2.33 6.81
CA CYS A 282 -7.66 -2.82 7.13
C CYS A 282 -7.11 -3.77 6.06
N TRP A 283 -7.95 -4.64 5.48
CA TRP A 283 -7.54 -5.49 4.36
C TRP A 283 -7.14 -4.66 3.15
N ILE A 284 -7.92 -3.63 2.80
CA ILE A 284 -7.57 -2.70 1.71
C ILE A 284 -6.25 -1.99 2.04
N LEU A 285 -6.08 -1.49 3.27
CA LEU A 285 -4.84 -0.81 3.70
C LEU A 285 -3.62 -1.73 3.63
N GLU A 286 -3.75 -2.99 4.03
CA GLU A 286 -2.70 -4.01 3.88
C GLU A 286 -2.30 -4.17 2.40
N ARG A 287 -3.28 -4.23 1.50
CA ARG A 287 -3.04 -4.33 0.06
C ARG A 287 -2.42 -3.07 -0.53
N VAL A 288 -2.81 -1.88 -0.05
CA VAL A 288 -2.16 -0.63 -0.45
C VAL A 288 -0.69 -0.63 -0.06
N TRP A 289 -0.32 -1.08 1.15
CA TRP A 289 1.10 -1.19 1.53
C TRP A 289 1.90 -2.13 0.63
N LYS A 290 1.31 -3.24 0.19
CA LYS A 290 1.94 -4.15 -0.79
C LYS A 290 2.07 -3.49 -2.16
N LEU A 291 1.04 -2.77 -2.59
CA LEU A 291 1.07 -2.00 -3.84
C LEU A 291 2.17 -0.93 -3.81
N LEU A 292 2.33 -0.20 -2.71
CA LEU A 292 3.42 0.79 -2.57
C LEU A 292 4.80 0.13 -2.73
N ALA A 293 4.97 -1.11 -2.25
CA ALA A 293 6.20 -1.87 -2.48
C ALA A 293 6.38 -2.22 -3.97
N ASP A 294 5.31 -2.66 -4.64
CA ASP A 294 5.31 -2.94 -6.07
C ASP A 294 5.61 -1.68 -6.93
N VAL A 295 5.15 -0.50 -6.49
CA VAL A 295 5.46 0.80 -7.13
C VAL A 295 6.95 1.13 -6.99
N GLU A 296 7.50 1.00 -5.78
CA GLU A 296 8.93 1.24 -5.54
C GLU A 296 9.81 0.25 -6.32
N ASP A 297 9.41 -1.01 -6.46
CA ASP A 297 10.12 -2.03 -7.23
C ASP A 297 10.24 -1.72 -8.73
N LEU A 298 9.48 -0.73 -9.25
CA LEU A 298 9.65 -0.23 -10.61
C LEU A 298 11.01 0.47 -10.81
N HIS A 299 11.66 0.95 -9.74
CA HIS A 299 13.01 1.49 -9.83
C HIS A 299 14.04 0.44 -10.28
N LEU A 300 13.77 -0.86 -10.10
CA LEU A 300 14.61 -1.94 -10.62
C LEU A 300 14.59 -2.04 -12.15
N LEU A 301 13.65 -1.36 -12.82
CA LEU A 301 13.54 -1.33 -14.28
C LEU A 301 14.35 -0.20 -14.91
N MET A 302 14.88 0.70 -14.09
CA MET A 302 15.69 1.84 -14.52
C MET A 302 17.13 1.37 -14.82
N ASP A 303 17.77 2.01 -15.79
CA ASP A 303 19.19 1.76 -16.03
C ASP A 303 20.05 2.31 -14.90
N PRO A 304 20.98 1.51 -14.32
CA PRO A 304 21.81 1.97 -13.22
C PRO A 304 22.68 3.18 -13.57
N ASP A 305 23.27 3.27 -14.76
CA ASP A 305 24.15 4.39 -15.15
C ASP A 305 23.33 5.67 -15.35
N ASP A 306 22.24 5.61 -16.11
CA ASP A 306 21.35 6.76 -16.28
C ASP A 306 20.72 7.19 -14.94
N PHE A 307 20.33 6.26 -14.07
CA PHE A 307 19.79 6.60 -12.74
C PHE A 307 20.85 7.27 -11.85
N LEU A 308 22.08 6.77 -11.80
CA LEU A 308 23.15 7.37 -10.99
C LEU A 308 23.54 8.76 -11.51
N ARG A 309 23.53 8.97 -12.84
CA ARG A 309 23.66 10.30 -13.43
C ARG A 309 22.51 11.21 -13.01
N LEU A 310 21.27 10.72 -13.07
CA LEU A 310 20.09 11.48 -12.63
C LEU A 310 20.19 11.88 -11.15
N LYS A 311 20.59 10.95 -10.28
CA LYS A 311 20.83 11.21 -8.85
C LYS A 311 21.79 12.38 -8.65
N SER A 312 22.86 12.43 -9.45
CA SER A 312 23.83 13.53 -9.40
C SER A 312 23.26 14.87 -9.92
N GLN A 313 22.41 14.84 -10.95
CA GLN A 313 21.78 16.03 -11.56
C GLN A 313 20.73 16.65 -10.65
N LEU A 314 19.88 15.83 -10.05
CA LEU A 314 18.79 16.27 -9.18
C LEU A 314 19.30 16.79 -7.83
N ALA A 315 20.63 16.82 -7.62
CA ALA A 315 21.22 17.09 -6.33
C ALA A 315 20.47 16.35 -5.22
N ILE A 316 20.14 15.06 -5.45
CA ILE A 316 19.83 14.11 -4.37
C ILE A 316 21.15 13.82 -3.65
N ARG A 317 21.83 14.90 -3.24
CA ARG A 317 22.83 14.91 -2.21
C ARG A 317 22.03 14.91 -0.94
N ALA A 318 22.23 13.87 -0.15
CA ALA A 318 22.33 14.05 1.28
C ALA A 318 23.02 15.39 1.56
N ALA A 319 22.42 16.31 2.31
CA ALA A 319 23.20 17.36 2.95
C ALA A 319 24.41 16.69 3.65
N PRO A 320 25.58 17.33 3.82
CA PRO A 320 26.67 16.71 4.55
C PRO A 320 26.17 16.32 5.96
N GLY A 321 25.89 15.02 6.18
CA GLY A 321 25.25 14.50 7.39
C GLY A 321 23.74 14.14 7.32
N SER A 322 23.06 14.27 6.19
CA SER A 322 21.63 13.91 6.02
C SER A 322 21.47 12.73 5.07
N ASP A 323 21.53 11.51 5.58
CA ASP A 323 21.45 10.25 4.82
C ASP A 323 20.02 9.88 4.39
N ALA A 324 19.09 10.84 4.36
CA ALA A 324 17.68 10.58 4.11
C ALA A 324 17.42 10.17 2.65
N SER A 325 16.98 8.92 2.47
CA SER A 325 16.60 8.40 1.14
C SER A 325 15.44 9.18 0.51
N SER A 326 15.31 9.13 -0.82
CA SER A 326 14.33 9.92 -1.57
C SER A 326 12.89 9.76 -1.08
N CYS A 327 12.44 8.54 -0.73
CA CYS A 327 11.07 8.32 -0.25
C CYS A 327 10.81 8.93 1.15
N PHE A 328 11.84 9.14 1.98
CA PHE A 328 11.68 9.79 3.29
C PHE A 328 11.53 11.30 3.21
N ARG A 329 11.65 11.86 2.01
CA ARG A 329 11.25 13.25 1.73
C ARG A 329 9.73 13.37 1.55
N SER A 330 9.00 12.25 1.39
CA SER A 330 7.54 12.23 1.36
C SER A 330 6.94 12.43 2.75
N ARG A 331 6.30 13.58 2.97
CA ARG A 331 5.48 13.82 4.18
C ARG A 331 4.31 12.85 4.27
N ALA A 332 3.72 12.50 3.12
CA ALA A 332 2.58 11.60 3.07
C ALA A 332 2.96 10.18 3.51
N LEU A 333 4.12 9.66 3.08
CA LEU A 333 4.61 8.33 3.48
C LEU A 333 4.79 8.25 5.00
N LEU A 334 5.50 9.23 5.58
CA LEU A 334 5.72 9.26 7.02
C LEU A 334 4.41 9.43 7.80
N HIS A 335 3.48 10.26 7.29
CA HIS A 335 2.17 10.43 7.89
C HIS A 335 1.38 9.12 7.90
N VAL A 336 1.28 8.43 6.76
CA VAL A 336 0.56 7.15 6.62
C VAL A 336 1.22 6.05 7.46
N ALA A 337 2.56 5.98 7.49
CA ALA A 337 3.30 5.04 8.34
C ALA A 337 3.02 5.26 9.83
N ASN A 338 3.12 6.51 10.30
CA ASN A 338 2.82 6.87 11.69
C ASN A 338 1.35 6.59 12.05
N ALA A 339 0.40 6.95 11.18
CA ALA A 339 -1.02 6.72 11.40
C ALA A 339 -1.37 5.22 11.42
N THR A 340 -0.72 4.42 10.58
CA THR A 340 -0.84 2.96 10.59
C THR A 340 -0.30 2.37 11.89
N ARG A 341 0.88 2.83 12.34
CA ARG A 341 1.46 2.44 13.63
C ARG A 341 0.56 2.81 14.80
N ASP A 342 -0.14 3.93 14.71
CA ASP A 342 -1.06 4.41 15.74
C ASP A 342 -2.34 3.58 15.88
N LEU A 343 -2.62 2.63 14.97
CA LEU A 343 -3.70 1.64 15.13
C LEU A 343 -3.53 0.82 16.42
N LYS A 344 -2.30 0.67 16.96
CA LYS A 344 -2.06 0.05 18.28
C LYS A 344 -2.79 0.75 19.42
N LYS A 345 -3.01 2.06 19.31
CA LYS A 345 -3.77 2.85 20.29
C LYS A 345 -5.26 2.53 20.26
N ARG A 346 -5.77 1.91 19.18
CA ARG A 346 -7.17 1.51 19.02
C ARG A 346 -7.48 0.14 19.60
N VAL A 347 -6.48 -0.72 19.82
CA VAL A 347 -6.68 -2.08 20.35
C VAL A 347 -7.47 -2.12 21.67
N PRO A 348 -7.15 -1.29 22.69
CA PRO A 348 -7.93 -1.28 23.93
C PRO A 348 -9.39 -0.89 23.72
N CYS A 349 -9.65 0.07 22.84
CA CYS A 349 -11.01 0.50 22.48
C CYS A 349 -11.81 -0.64 21.84
N VAL A 350 -11.23 -1.35 20.88
CA VAL A 350 -11.87 -2.51 20.23
C VAL A 350 -12.18 -3.62 21.25
N LEU A 351 -11.26 -3.87 22.18
CA LEU A 351 -11.42 -4.86 23.25
C LEU A 351 -12.32 -4.39 24.41
N GLY A 352 -12.76 -3.14 24.42
CA GLY A 352 -13.57 -2.57 25.51
C GLY A 352 -12.84 -2.48 26.85
N VAL A 353 -11.52 -2.30 26.83
CA VAL A 353 -10.69 -2.18 28.04
C VAL A 353 -10.04 -0.81 28.15
N GLU A 354 -9.94 -0.31 29.38
CA GLU A 354 -9.20 0.92 29.66
C GLU A 354 -7.71 0.75 29.40
N VAL A 355 -7.10 1.78 28.81
CA VAL A 355 -5.66 1.81 28.52
C VAL A 355 -4.89 1.90 29.84
N ASP A 356 -4.15 0.84 30.17
CA ASP A 356 -3.05 0.98 31.13
C ASP A 356 -1.89 1.69 30.40
N PRO A 357 -1.35 2.82 30.92
CA PRO A 357 -0.22 3.52 30.30
C PRO A 357 1.01 2.64 30.05
N ASN A 358 1.09 1.45 30.68
CA ASN A 358 2.17 0.49 30.48
C ASN A 358 1.84 -0.67 29.51
N GLY A 359 0.70 -0.66 28.80
CA GLY A 359 0.33 -1.75 27.89
C GLY A 359 0.19 -3.08 28.63
N GLY A 360 -0.73 -3.11 29.60
CA GLY A 360 -0.71 -4.11 30.67
C GLY A 360 -1.31 -5.49 30.37
N PRO A 361 -1.25 -6.42 31.36
CA PRO A 361 -1.86 -7.75 31.33
C PRO A 361 -3.36 -7.75 30.98
N ARG A 362 -4.06 -6.65 31.27
CA ARG A 362 -5.51 -6.50 31.02
C ARG A 362 -5.87 -6.58 29.53
N VAL A 363 -5.08 -5.97 28.65
CA VAL A 363 -5.31 -6.01 27.19
C VAL A 363 -5.11 -7.44 26.68
N GLN A 364 -4.07 -8.10 27.16
CA GLN A 364 -3.78 -9.49 26.83
C GLN A 364 -4.90 -10.43 27.32
N GLU A 365 -5.34 -10.30 28.56
CA GLU A 365 -6.45 -11.09 29.11
C GLU A 365 -7.75 -10.90 28.33
N ALA A 366 -8.08 -9.66 27.96
CA ALA A 366 -9.27 -9.36 27.16
C ALA A 366 -9.19 -9.97 25.77
N ALA A 367 -8.03 -9.88 25.11
CA ALA A 367 -7.80 -10.55 23.83
C ALA A 367 -7.92 -12.08 23.95
N MET A 368 -7.37 -12.68 25.02
CA MET A 368 -7.52 -14.12 25.28
C MET A 368 -8.99 -14.51 25.46
N ARG A 369 -9.75 -13.74 26.25
CA ARG A 369 -11.19 -13.99 26.46
C ARG A 369 -11.97 -13.88 25.16
N LEU A 370 -11.68 -12.88 24.33
CA LEU A 370 -12.30 -12.71 23.01
C LEU A 370 -12.03 -13.92 22.11
N PHE A 371 -10.76 -14.30 21.93
CA PHE A 371 -10.39 -15.42 21.05
C PHE A 371 -10.94 -16.77 21.53
N HIS A 372 -11.09 -16.95 22.84
CA HIS A 372 -11.60 -18.17 23.46
C HIS A 372 -13.13 -18.20 23.62
N SER A 373 -13.82 -17.07 23.42
CA SER A 373 -15.27 -16.98 23.59
C SER A 373 -16.02 -17.85 22.58
N ARG A 374 -17.06 -18.56 23.05
CA ARG A 374 -17.99 -19.30 22.19
C ARG A 374 -18.93 -18.39 21.39
N ARG A 375 -19.08 -17.13 21.80
CA ARG A 375 -19.89 -16.10 21.13
C ARG A 375 -19.04 -15.17 20.26
N ARG A 376 -17.79 -15.57 19.93
CA ARG A 376 -16.97 -14.81 18.99
C ARG A 376 -17.71 -14.79 17.64
N GLY A 377 -17.93 -13.60 17.07
CA GLY A 377 -18.70 -13.46 15.84
C GLY A 377 -20.19 -13.14 16.02
N GLU A 378 -20.71 -13.04 17.26
CA GLU A 378 -22.12 -12.73 17.52
C GLU A 378 -22.30 -11.39 18.26
N GLY A 379 -23.39 -10.68 17.94
CA GLY A 379 -23.76 -9.44 18.62
C GLY A 379 -22.68 -8.36 18.51
N GLU A 380 -22.34 -7.72 19.62
CA GLU A 380 -21.34 -6.64 19.67
C GLU A 380 -19.89 -7.11 19.42
N GLU A 381 -19.64 -8.42 19.42
CA GLU A 381 -18.32 -9.03 19.21
C GLU A 381 -18.08 -9.48 17.75
N ALA A 382 -19.08 -9.36 16.88
CA ALA A 382 -18.96 -9.70 15.45
C ALA A 382 -17.91 -8.83 14.77
N GLY A 383 -16.95 -9.43 14.05
CA GLY A 383 -15.90 -8.70 13.33
C GLY A 383 -14.70 -8.25 14.18
N LYS A 384 -14.74 -8.34 15.51
CA LYS A 384 -13.61 -7.87 16.35
C LYS A 384 -12.34 -8.71 16.20
N VAL A 385 -12.50 -10.03 16.05
CA VAL A 385 -11.35 -10.93 15.86
C VAL A 385 -10.69 -10.65 14.52
N GLU A 386 -11.50 -10.51 13.48
CA GLU A 386 -11.10 -10.17 12.12
C GLU A 386 -10.37 -8.83 12.09
N LEU A 387 -10.91 -7.81 12.75
CA LEU A 387 -10.27 -6.49 12.86
C LEU A 387 -8.91 -6.54 13.54
N LEU A 388 -8.79 -7.23 14.69
CA LEU A 388 -7.53 -7.34 15.42
C LEU A 388 -6.47 -8.14 14.64
N GLN A 389 -6.89 -9.16 13.88
CA GLN A 389 -6.00 -9.88 12.97
C GLN A 389 -5.59 -9.00 11.78
N ALA A 390 -6.52 -8.20 11.26
CA ALA A 390 -6.24 -7.27 10.17
C ALA A 390 -5.24 -6.18 10.58
N PHE A 391 -5.28 -5.68 11.83
CA PHE A 391 -4.24 -4.81 12.37
C PHE A 391 -2.84 -5.44 12.30
N GLN A 392 -2.70 -6.71 12.71
CA GLN A 392 -1.43 -7.44 12.64
C GLN A 392 -0.99 -7.66 11.18
N ALA A 393 -1.94 -7.92 10.27
CA ALA A 393 -1.65 -8.05 8.83
C ALA A 393 -1.11 -6.73 8.25
N VAL A 394 -1.74 -5.60 8.60
CA VAL A 394 -1.29 -4.26 8.20
C VAL A 394 0.12 -3.97 8.74
N GLU A 395 0.41 -4.24 10.02
CA GLU A 395 1.77 -4.10 10.55
C GLU A 395 2.78 -4.93 9.74
N ALA A 396 2.45 -6.19 9.44
CA ALA A 396 3.32 -7.05 8.68
C ALA A 396 3.55 -6.53 7.25
N ALA A 397 2.56 -5.90 6.62
CA ALA A 397 2.69 -5.28 5.30
C ALA A 397 3.59 -4.03 5.36
N VAL A 398 3.40 -3.15 6.34
CA VAL A 398 4.22 -1.94 6.53
C VAL A 398 5.68 -2.34 6.75
N ARG A 399 5.95 -3.27 7.66
CA ARG A 399 7.32 -3.75 7.94
C ARG A 399 7.99 -4.35 6.69
N ARG A 400 7.23 -5.13 5.90
CA ARG A 400 7.74 -5.67 4.63
C ARG A 400 8.06 -4.58 3.63
N PHE A 401 7.23 -3.55 3.51
CA PHE A 401 7.51 -2.39 2.66
C PHE A 401 8.86 -1.75 3.01
N PHE A 402 9.08 -1.37 4.26
CA PHE A 402 10.34 -0.69 4.64
C PHE A 402 11.56 -1.62 4.55
N PHE A 403 11.38 -2.91 4.85
CA PHE A 403 12.45 -3.89 4.65
C PHE A 403 12.81 -4.02 3.17
N ALA A 404 11.82 -4.19 2.29
CA ALA A 404 12.01 -4.30 0.85
C ALA A 404 12.63 -3.02 0.28
N TYR A 405 12.14 -1.85 0.69
CA TYR A 405 12.66 -0.56 0.28
C TYR A 405 14.13 -0.38 0.65
N ARG A 406 14.57 -0.84 1.85
CA ARG A 406 16.00 -0.86 2.21
C ARG A 406 16.83 -1.68 1.21
N GLN A 407 16.33 -2.85 0.81
CA GLN A 407 17.02 -3.71 -0.16
C GLN A 407 17.01 -3.08 -1.55
N LEU A 408 15.91 -2.43 -1.94
CA LEU A 408 15.79 -1.70 -3.20
C LEU A 408 16.84 -0.58 -3.29
N VAL A 409 16.98 0.23 -2.23
CA VAL A 409 18.02 1.28 -2.17
C VAL A 409 19.41 0.67 -2.36
N ALA A 410 19.70 -0.46 -1.70
CA ALA A 410 20.97 -1.15 -1.87
C ALA A 410 21.18 -1.67 -3.32
N ALA A 411 20.12 -2.19 -3.96
CA ALA A 411 20.16 -2.71 -5.31
C ALA A 411 20.34 -1.61 -6.37
N VAL A 412 19.69 -0.46 -6.19
CA VAL A 412 19.67 0.65 -7.17
C VAL A 412 20.82 1.63 -6.96
N MET A 413 21.21 1.89 -5.71
CA MET A 413 22.25 2.89 -5.36
C MET A 413 23.57 2.26 -4.91
N GLY A 414 23.62 0.95 -4.69
CA GLY A 414 24.77 0.24 -4.15
C GLY A 414 24.75 0.13 -2.62
N THR A 415 25.49 -0.85 -2.10
CA THR A 415 25.47 -1.19 -0.67
C THR A 415 26.11 -0.12 0.23
N ALA A 416 27.05 0.68 -0.30
CA ALA A 416 27.68 1.78 0.42
C ALA A 416 26.67 2.88 0.81
N GLU A 417 25.69 3.15 -0.05
CA GLU A 417 24.59 4.09 0.22
C GLU A 417 23.53 3.49 1.16
N SER A 418 23.41 2.15 1.18
CA SER A 418 22.52 1.43 2.12
C SER A 418 23.11 1.23 3.52
N SER A 419 24.37 1.64 3.74
CA SER A 419 25.14 1.48 4.98
C SER A 419 24.64 2.43 6.08
N THR A 420 23.39 2.23 6.49
CA THR A 420 22.76 2.78 7.71
C THR A 420 23.31 2.15 9.00
N ASN A 421 24.49 1.54 8.97
CA ASN A 421 25.11 0.87 10.12
C ASN A 421 25.55 1.81 11.26
N ARG A 422 25.28 3.12 11.16
CA ARG A 422 25.42 4.05 12.30
C ARG A 422 24.28 3.97 13.33
N ALA A 423 23.16 3.33 12.97
CA ALA A 423 21.97 3.24 13.82
C ALA A 423 22.14 2.54 15.18
N LEU A 424 23.21 1.77 15.39
CA LEU A 424 23.43 1.04 16.64
C LEU A 424 23.97 1.92 17.80
N PHE A 425 24.40 3.15 17.52
CA PHE A 425 25.04 4.02 18.51
C PHE A 425 24.41 5.42 18.64
N SER A 426 23.36 5.73 17.87
CA SER A 426 22.66 7.02 17.93
C SER A 426 21.37 6.92 18.77
N PRO A 427 21.02 7.95 19.56
CA PRO A 427 19.71 8.06 20.18
C PRO A 427 18.58 7.93 19.14
N ALA A 428 17.42 7.38 19.52
CA ALA A 428 16.28 7.19 18.62
C ALA A 428 15.79 8.48 17.93
N GLU A 429 16.08 9.65 18.51
CA GLU A 429 15.76 10.97 17.95
C GLU A 429 16.72 11.43 16.82
N GLU A 430 17.91 10.82 16.73
CA GLU A 430 18.91 11.10 15.69
C GLU A 430 18.94 10.00 14.60
N MET A 431 18.15 8.94 14.77
CA MET A 431 18.09 7.85 13.81
C MET A 431 17.30 8.23 12.55
N ASP A 432 17.81 7.79 11.40
CA ASP A 432 17.04 7.84 10.14
C ASP A 432 15.72 7.05 10.28
N PRO A 433 14.60 7.54 9.74
CA PRO A 433 13.29 6.88 9.83
C PRO A 433 13.29 5.40 9.41
N LEU A 434 14.12 5.02 8.42
CA LEU A 434 14.24 3.62 8.00
C LEU A 434 14.81 2.74 9.11
N ALA A 435 15.90 3.21 9.73
CA ALA A 435 16.56 2.51 10.81
C ALA A 435 15.65 2.43 12.03
N GLN A 436 14.90 3.50 12.32
CA GLN A 436 13.95 3.53 13.42
C GLN A 436 12.84 2.48 13.23
N MET A 437 12.31 2.37 12.02
CA MET A 437 11.30 1.36 11.70
C MET A 437 11.81 -0.08 11.75
N PHE A 438 13.07 -0.30 11.38
CA PHE A 438 13.67 -1.63 11.44
C PHE A 438 13.92 -2.12 12.88
N LEU A 439 14.27 -1.20 13.79
CA LEU A 439 14.52 -1.51 15.20
C LEU A 439 13.25 -1.47 16.07
N GLU A 440 12.10 -1.08 15.52
CA GLU A 440 10.88 -0.92 16.31
C GLU A 440 10.32 -2.27 16.80
N PRO A 441 10.01 -2.41 18.11
CA PRO A 441 9.34 -3.61 18.62
C PRO A 441 7.96 -3.81 17.96
N PRO A 442 7.41 -5.04 17.98
CA PRO A 442 6.06 -5.32 17.47
C PRO A 442 5.02 -4.32 17.95
N TYR A 443 4.08 -3.95 17.09
CA TYR A 443 3.07 -2.94 17.39
C TYR A 443 1.99 -3.48 18.33
N PHE A 444 1.75 -4.80 18.29
CA PHE A 444 0.66 -5.45 19.02
C PHE A 444 1.12 -6.59 19.96
N PRO A 445 2.07 -6.34 20.89
CA PRO A 445 2.67 -7.40 21.71
C PRO A 445 1.66 -8.13 22.60
N SER A 446 0.61 -7.44 23.08
CA SER A 446 -0.44 -8.06 23.90
C SER A 446 -1.30 -9.04 23.11
N LEU A 447 -1.54 -8.79 21.82
CA LEU A 447 -2.29 -9.71 20.94
C LEU A 447 -1.45 -10.95 20.63
N ASP A 448 -0.15 -10.76 20.40
CA ASP A 448 0.79 -11.86 20.16
C ASP A 448 0.91 -12.76 21.39
N ALA A 449 1.10 -12.15 22.58
CA ALA A 449 1.15 -12.87 23.84
C ALA A 449 -0.14 -13.67 24.09
N ALA A 450 -1.32 -13.10 23.83
CA ALA A 450 -2.60 -13.78 24.00
C ALA A 450 -2.66 -15.09 23.18
N LYS A 451 -2.12 -15.10 21.95
CA LYS A 451 -2.05 -16.32 21.13
C LYS A 451 -1.12 -17.38 21.74
N THR A 452 0.03 -16.97 22.27
CA THR A 452 0.97 -17.87 22.95
C THR A 452 0.30 -18.57 24.14
N PHE A 453 -0.37 -17.81 25.02
CA PHE A 453 -1.04 -18.41 26.18
C PHE A 453 -2.22 -19.32 25.79
N LEU A 454 -2.94 -19.00 24.72
CA LEU A 454 -3.99 -19.88 24.20
C LEU A 454 -3.42 -21.17 23.62
N ALA A 455 -2.28 -21.11 22.93
CA ALA A 455 -1.58 -22.30 22.46
C ALA A 455 -1.19 -23.20 23.64
N ASP A 456 -0.58 -22.64 24.69
CA ASP A 456 -0.21 -23.37 25.91
C ASP A 456 -1.43 -24.00 26.60
N TYR A 457 -2.56 -23.28 26.65
CA TYR A 457 -3.83 -23.81 27.19
C TYR A 457 -4.27 -25.07 26.44
N TRP A 458 -4.25 -25.05 25.09
CA TRP A 458 -4.63 -26.21 24.29
C TRP A 458 -3.66 -27.36 24.44
N VAL A 459 -2.34 -27.09 24.48
CA VAL A 459 -1.33 -28.13 24.71
C VAL A 459 -1.57 -28.83 26.05
N ARG A 460 -1.81 -28.08 27.13
CA ARG A 460 -2.10 -28.65 28.46
C ARG A 460 -3.42 -29.42 28.50
N ARG A 461 -4.45 -28.92 27.82
CA ARG A 461 -5.76 -29.59 27.75
C ARG A 461 -5.66 -30.92 27.00
N MET A 462 -4.97 -30.95 25.86
CA MET A 462 -4.78 -32.18 25.07
C MET A 462 -3.85 -33.18 25.78
N ALA A 463 -2.88 -32.69 26.55
CA ALA A 463 -2.06 -33.56 27.41
C ALA A 463 -2.85 -34.13 28.61
N GLY A 464 -3.76 -33.35 29.20
CA GLY A 464 -4.61 -33.78 30.32
C GLY A 464 -5.75 -34.75 29.95
N ASP A 465 -6.22 -34.73 28.71
CA ASP A 465 -7.17 -35.72 28.18
C ASP A 465 -6.49 -37.08 27.88
N GLY A 466 -5.16 -37.15 27.87
CA GLY A 466 -4.39 -38.41 27.78
C GLY A 466 -4.29 -39.18 29.09
N ASP A 467 -4.22 -38.48 30.23
CA ASP A 467 -4.05 -39.11 31.56
C ASP A 467 -5.38 -39.50 32.22
N SER A 468 -6.50 -38.96 31.77
CA SER A 468 -7.83 -39.30 32.31
C SER A 468 -8.44 -40.57 31.71
N ALA A 469 -7.87 -41.09 30.62
CA ALA A 469 -8.29 -42.35 29.99
C ALA A 469 -7.65 -43.61 30.61
N SER A 470 -6.56 -43.48 31.39
CA SER A 470 -5.87 -44.63 31.99
C SER A 470 -6.28 -44.91 33.45
N SER A 471 -6.98 -43.98 34.13
CA SER A 471 -7.36 -44.14 35.55
C SER A 471 -8.77 -44.73 35.79
N ARG A 472 -9.45 -45.25 34.77
CA ARG A 472 -10.73 -45.98 34.92
C ARG A 472 -10.64 -47.45 34.50
N ARG A 473 -9.57 -48.14 34.91
CA ARG A 473 -9.54 -49.62 34.99
C ARG A 473 -8.51 -50.05 36.05
N SER A 474 -8.91 -49.99 37.32
CA SER A 474 -8.35 -50.77 38.43
C SER A 474 -9.43 -50.94 39.49
#